data_AF-A0A1I4FFF2-F1
#
_entry.id   AF-A0A1I4FFF2-F1
#
_cell.length_a   1.000
_cell.length_b   1.000
_cell.length_c   1.000
_cell.angle_alpha   90.00
_cell.angle_beta   90.00
_cell.angle_gamma   90.00
#
_symmetry.space_group_name_H-M   'P 1'
#
loop_
_entity.id
_entity.type
_entity.pdbx_description
1 polymer ?
#
loop_
_entity_poly.entity_id
_entity_poly.type
_entity_poly.pdbx_seq_one_letter_code
_entity_poly.pdbx_strand_id
1 'polypeptide(L)'
;MCIGIPMRAVAGNEFVVHCERHGRISSISLMLVGPQPPGTYLLTHLGSAIRVLDADEARAIDNALAGLAEAVEGRAFDALFADLTSREPELPPHLRSE
;
A
#
# COMPACT_ATOMS: atom_id res chain seq x y z
N MET A 1 13.58 -6.71 5.56
CA MET A 1 13.05 -5.40 5.11
C MET A 1 11.68 -5.20 5.73
N CYS A 2 11.48 -4.12 6.49
CA CYS A 2 10.27 -3.83 7.25
C CYS A 2 9.41 -2.79 6.53
N ILE A 3 8.81 -3.16 5.39
CA ILE A 3 7.92 -2.28 4.63
C ILE A 3 6.45 -2.63 4.91
N GLY A 4 5.57 -1.63 4.85
CA GLY A 4 4.13 -1.84 4.96
C GLY A 4 3.57 -2.50 3.70
N ILE A 5 2.65 -3.44 3.87
CA ILE A 5 2.04 -4.21 2.77
C ILE A 5 0.55 -3.89 2.68
N PRO A 6 0.05 -3.40 1.53
CA PRO A 6 -1.37 -3.14 1.34
C PRO A 6 -2.10 -4.49 1.20
N MET A 7 -3.15 -4.70 1.99
CA MET A 7 -3.99 -5.90 1.90
C MET A 7 -5.46 -5.53 1.96
N ARG A 8 -6.34 -6.37 1.41
CA ARG A 8 -7.79 -6.14 1.41
C ARG A 8 -8.50 -7.01 2.43
N ALA A 9 -9.29 -6.42 3.32
CA ALA A 9 -10.11 -7.14 4.29
C ALA A 9 -11.14 -8.04 3.59
N VAL A 10 -11.26 -9.29 4.04
CA VAL A 10 -12.20 -10.28 3.48
C VAL A 10 -13.28 -10.62 4.50
N ALA A 11 -12.89 -10.97 5.72
CA ALA A 11 -13.82 -11.32 6.80
C ALA A 11 -13.10 -11.22 8.14
N GLY A 12 -13.81 -10.87 9.21
CA GLY A 12 -13.18 -10.70 10.52
C GLY A 12 -14.18 -10.35 11.61
N ASN A 13 -13.63 -10.08 12.79
CA ASN A 13 -14.34 -9.53 13.93
C ASN A 13 -13.74 -8.16 14.31
N GLU A 14 -14.09 -7.66 15.49
CA GLU A 14 -13.68 -6.33 15.96
C GLU A 14 -12.17 -6.18 16.18
N PHE A 15 -11.44 -7.27 16.44
CA PHE A 15 -10.03 -7.24 16.82
C PHE A 15 -9.10 -7.84 15.77
N VAL A 16 -9.59 -8.78 14.97
CA VAL A 16 -8.81 -9.50 13.96
C VAL A 16 -9.60 -9.65 12.69
N VAL A 17 -8.96 -9.36 11.56
CA VAL A 17 -9.51 -9.54 10.23
C VAL A 17 -8.58 -10.41 9.37
N HIS A 18 -9.17 -11.25 8.54
CA HIS A 18 -8.46 -11.93 7.46
C HIS A 18 -8.36 -10.97 6.28
N CYS A 19 -7.12 -10.67 5.88
CA CYS A 19 -6.84 -9.88 4.70
C CYS A 19 -6.24 -10.74 3.60
N GLU A 20 -6.52 -10.38 2.36
CA GLU A 20 -6.01 -11.03 1.16
C GLU A 20 -5.03 -10.10 0.42
N ARG A 21 -3.96 -10.69 -0.11
CA ARG A 21 -3.09 -10.08 -1.12
C ARG A 21 -2.47 -11.16 -2.00
N HIS A 22 -2.62 -11.03 -3.32
CA HIS A 22 -2.10 -11.95 -4.33
C HIS A 22 -2.38 -13.44 -4.03
N GLY A 23 -3.60 -13.75 -3.60
CA GLY A 23 -4.06 -15.09 -3.25
C GLY A 23 -3.61 -15.58 -1.87
N ARG A 24 -2.87 -14.78 -1.10
CA ARG A 24 -2.46 -15.13 0.27
C ARG A 24 -3.36 -14.47 1.29
N ILE A 25 -3.89 -15.28 2.19
CA ILE A 25 -4.66 -14.83 3.34
C ILE A 25 -3.74 -14.69 4.56
N SER A 26 -3.90 -13.61 5.32
CA SER A 26 -3.21 -13.41 6.60
C SER A 26 -4.16 -12.84 7.64
N SER A 27 -4.02 -13.28 8.89
CA SER A 27 -4.75 -12.69 10.02
C SER A 27 -4.05 -11.42 10.48
N ILE A 28 -4.80 -10.33 10.54
CA ILE A 28 -4.30 -8.98 10.83
C ILE A 28 -5.01 -8.43 12.05
N SER A 29 -4.25 -7.95 13.03
CA SER A 29 -4.75 -7.24 14.19
C SER A 29 -5.29 -5.86 13.79
N LEU A 30 -6.47 -5.52 14.31
CA LEU A 30 -7.16 -4.25 14.09
C LEU A 30 -7.01 -3.26 15.26
N MET A 31 -6.25 -3.61 16.30
CA MET A 31 -6.16 -2.84 17.55
C MET A 31 -5.78 -1.36 17.37
N LEU A 32 -5.09 -1.00 16.28
CA LEU A 32 -4.65 0.37 16.01
C LEU A 32 -5.61 1.18 15.14
N VAL A 33 -6.48 0.52 14.38
CA VAL A 33 -7.38 1.15 13.39
C VAL A 33 -8.86 0.90 13.67
N GLY A 34 -9.18 0.11 14.69
CA GLY A 34 -10.53 -0.31 15.04
C GLY A 34 -11.14 -1.30 14.03
N PRO A 35 -12.39 -1.74 14.26
CA PRO A 35 -13.10 -2.66 13.38
C PRO A 35 -13.19 -2.15 11.94
N GLN A 36 -12.95 -3.02 10.96
CA GLN A 36 -12.97 -2.67 9.53
C GLN A 36 -13.88 -3.61 8.74
N PRO A 37 -14.75 -3.09 7.86
CA PRO A 37 -15.63 -3.94 7.06
C PRO A 37 -14.88 -4.70 5.96
N PRO A 38 -15.44 -5.81 5.44
CA PRO A 38 -14.95 -6.45 4.22
C PRO A 38 -14.84 -5.46 3.06
N GLY A 39 -13.75 -5.58 2.29
CA GLY A 39 -13.43 -4.69 1.17
C GLY A 39 -12.51 -3.53 1.51
N THR A 40 -12.33 -3.19 2.79
CA THR A 40 -11.40 -2.14 3.21
C THR A 40 -9.95 -2.50 2.89
N TYR A 41 -9.19 -1.55 2.35
CA TYR A 41 -7.75 -1.68 2.18
C TYR A 41 -7.02 -1.21 3.43
N LEU A 42 -6.06 -2.01 3.88
CA LEU A 42 -5.27 -1.77 5.08
C LEU A 42 -3.79 -1.81 4.74
N LEU A 43 -3.04 -0.83 5.24
CA LEU A 43 -1.59 -0.94 5.29
C LEU A 43 -1.22 -1.78 6.52
N THR A 44 -0.60 -2.93 6.26
CA THR A 44 -0.25 -3.88 7.31
C THR A 44 1.24 -3.92 7.55
N HIS A 45 1.65 -4.10 8.81
CA HIS A 45 3.03 -4.28 9.19
C HIS A 45 3.11 -5.23 10.40
N LEU A 46 3.94 -6.27 10.30
CA LEU A 46 4.15 -7.28 11.35
C LEU A 46 2.83 -7.85 11.93
N GLY A 47 1.87 -8.16 11.06
CA GLY A 47 0.58 -8.75 11.46
C GLY A 47 -0.41 -7.76 12.07
N SER A 48 -0.16 -6.45 11.99
CA SER A 48 -1.07 -5.41 12.48
C SER A 48 -1.45 -4.44 11.36
N ALA A 49 -2.70 -4.00 11.32
CA ALA A 49 -3.13 -2.90 10.49
C ALA A 49 -2.65 -1.58 11.13
N ILE A 50 -1.88 -0.80 10.39
CA ILE A 50 -1.33 0.48 10.87
C ILE A 50 -2.16 1.66 10.36
N ARG A 51 -2.79 1.51 9.19
CA ARG A 51 -3.56 2.58 8.55
C ARG A 51 -4.62 2.02 7.61
N VAL A 52 -5.75 2.70 7.52
CA VAL A 52 -6.78 2.48 6.48
C VAL A 52 -6.38 3.24 5.23
N LEU A 53 -6.44 2.57 4.08
CA LEU A 53 -6.08 3.11 2.77
C LEU A 53 -7.34 3.32 1.94
N ASP A 54 -7.31 4.33 1.08
CA ASP A 54 -8.20 4.35 -0.09
C ASP A 54 -7.71 3.34 -1.15
N ALA A 55 -8.58 3.03 -2.12
CA ALA A 55 -8.32 2.00 -3.11
C ALA A 55 -7.26 2.39 -4.16
N ASP A 56 -7.04 3.69 -4.39
CA ASP A 56 -6.05 4.17 -5.35
C ASP A 56 -4.66 4.21 -4.70
N GLU A 57 -4.57 4.66 -3.45
CA GLU A 57 -3.36 4.60 -2.65
C GLU A 57 -2.91 3.16 -2.42
N ALA A 58 -3.82 2.24 -2.08
CA ALA A 58 -3.49 0.83 -1.94
C ALA A 58 -2.88 0.25 -3.23
N ARG A 59 -3.41 0.63 -4.39
CA ARG A 59 -2.90 0.23 -5.70
C ARG A 59 -1.55 0.87 -6.02
N ALA A 60 -1.36 2.14 -5.69
CA ALA A 60 -0.09 2.84 -5.88
C ALA A 60 1.02 2.20 -5.04
N ILE A 61 0.75 1.87 -3.77
CA ILE A 61 1.70 1.16 -2.91
C ILE A 61 2.00 -0.24 -3.47
N ASP A 62 0.98 -0.97 -3.93
CA ASP A 62 1.17 -2.30 -4.49
C ASP A 62 2.03 -2.26 -5.77
N ASN A 63 1.79 -1.30 -6.65
CA ASN A 63 2.61 -1.03 -7.83
C ASN A 63 4.04 -0.66 -7.44
N ALA A 64 4.24 0.19 -6.43
CA ALA A 64 5.56 0.58 -5.97
C ALA A 64 6.36 -0.63 -5.42
N LEU A 65 5.70 -1.53 -4.69
CA LEU A 65 6.32 -2.78 -4.21
C LEU A 65 6.66 -3.73 -5.36
N ALA A 66 5.80 -3.83 -6.38
CA ALA A 66 6.09 -4.58 -7.59
C ALA A 66 7.28 -3.96 -8.34
N GLY A 67 7.30 -2.64 -8.52
CA GLY A 67 8.37 -1.92 -9.20
C GLY A 67 9.70 -2.05 -8.49
N LEU A 68 9.70 -2.07 -7.16
CA LEU A 68 10.89 -2.38 -6.37
C LEU A 68 11.42 -3.79 -6.64
N ALA A 69 10.54 -4.79 -6.75
CA ALA A 69 10.96 -6.15 -7.07
C ALA A 69 11.52 -6.26 -8.50
N GLU A 70 10.93 -5.56 -9.48
CA GLU A 70 11.45 -5.47 -10.84
C GLU A 70 12.83 -4.80 -10.88
N ALA A 71 13.01 -3.69 -10.15
CA ALA A 71 14.25 -2.94 -10.07
C ALA A 71 15.41 -3.74 -9.46
N VAL A 72 15.13 -4.51 -8.39
CA VAL A 72 16.13 -5.40 -7.75
C VAL A 72 16.66 -6.44 -8.75
N GLU A 73 15.82 -6.87 -9.69
CA GLU A 73 16.17 -7.84 -10.71
C GLU A 73 16.71 -7.19 -12.00
N GLY A 74 16.91 -5.87 -12.01
CA GLY A 74 17.39 -5.12 -13.17
C GLY A 74 16.40 -5.05 -14.34
N ARG A 75 15.09 -5.26 -14.09
CA ARG A 75 14.04 -5.17 -15.10
C ARG A 75 13.45 -3.76 -15.16
N ALA A 76 12.75 -3.44 -16.25
CA ALA A 76 12.09 -2.14 -16.41
C ALA A 76 10.93 -1.98 -15.42
N PHE A 77 10.87 -0.85 -14.72
CA PHE A 77 9.91 -0.62 -13.63
C PHE A 77 9.20 0.74 -13.70
N ASP A 78 9.61 1.66 -14.58
CA ASP A 78 9.09 3.05 -14.61
C ASP A 78 7.55 3.14 -14.77
N ALA A 79 6.96 2.19 -15.51
CA ALA A 79 5.51 2.13 -15.71
C ALA A 79 4.74 1.85 -14.40
N LEU A 80 5.37 1.27 -13.39
CA LEU A 80 4.78 0.99 -12.08
C LEU A 80 4.79 2.22 -11.16
N PHE A 81 5.46 3.30 -11.57
CA PHE A 81 5.47 4.60 -10.89
C PHE A 81 4.87 5.68 -11.79
N ALA A 82 3.78 5.35 -12.49
CA ALA A 82 3.13 6.27 -13.44
C ALA A 82 2.73 7.61 -12.79
N ASP A 83 2.40 7.61 -11.50
CA ASP A 83 2.09 8.81 -10.70
C ASP A 83 3.30 9.77 -10.53
N LEU A 84 4.52 9.24 -10.66
CA LEU A 84 5.77 10.00 -10.60
C LEU A 84 6.33 10.32 -11.99
N THR A 85 6.17 9.43 -12.96
CA THR A 85 6.79 9.53 -14.29
C THR A 85 5.91 10.18 -15.34
N SER A 86 4.58 10.18 -15.16
CA SER A 86 3.63 10.73 -16.14
C SER A 86 3.27 12.20 -15.89
N ARG A 87 4.01 12.88 -15.00
CA ARG A 87 3.84 14.31 -14.72
C ARG A 87 5.19 14.99 -14.56
N GLU A 88 5.27 16.25 -14.96
CA GLU A 88 6.42 17.09 -14.67
C GLU A 88 6.53 17.32 -13.15
N PRO A 89 7.69 17.07 -12.52
CA PRO A 89 7.90 17.42 -11.12
C PRO A 89 7.85 18.94 -10.94
N GLU A 90 6.89 19.43 -10.16
CA GLU A 90 6.87 20.83 -9.78
C GLU A 90 7.79 21.10 -8.59
N LEU A 91 8.55 22.19 -8.67
CA LEU A 91 9.31 22.68 -7.52
C LEU A 91 8.35 23.07 -6.38
N PRO A 92 8.68 22.80 -5.11
CA PRO A 92 7.92 23.31 -3.98
C PRO A 92 7.97 24.85 -3.95
N PRO A 93 6.98 25.53 -3.33
CA PRO A 93 6.83 26.99 -3.43
C PRO A 93 8.10 27.81 -3.10
N HIS A 94 8.89 27.35 -2.11
CA HIS A 94 10.10 28.03 -1.67
C HIS A 94 11.33 27.81 -2.59
N LEU A 95 11.20 26.99 -3.65
CA LEU A 95 12.23 26.75 -4.67
C LEU A 95 11.83 27.32 -6.04
N ARG A 96 10.67 27.95 -6.17
CA ARG A 96 10.26 28.64 -7.40
C ARG A 96 10.91 30.03 -7.41
N SER A 97 11.82 30.28 -8.35
CA SER A 97 12.21 31.66 -8.69
C SER A 97 10.96 32.39 -9.17
N GLU A 98 10.73 33.62 -8.70
CA GLU A 98 9.63 34.46 -9.23
C GLU A 98 9.65 34.56 -10.75
#